data_AF-A0A0L0QVK3-F1
#
_entry.id   AF-A0A0L0QVK3-F1
#
_cell.length_a   1.000
_cell.length_b   1.000
_cell.length_c   1.000
_cell.angle_alpha   90.00
_cell.angle_beta   90.00
_cell.angle_gamma   90.00
#
_symmetry.space_group_name_H-M   'P 1'
#
loop_
_entity.id
_entity.type
_entity.pdbx_description
1 polymer ?
#
loop_
_entity_poly.entity_id
_entity_poly.type
_entity_poly.pdbx_seq_one_letter_code
_entity_poly.pdbx_strand_id
1 'polypeptide(L)'
;MERVSKEERQLKEEHSNKDEEGNPIINDASYDIKDIEEFQQVMKGFYKEKVIIDGGDSQVYLKSVKQSLEDVEVEWSGKEANDYAYLYDAFIRRRILND
;
A
#
# COMPACT_ATOMS: atom_id res chain seq x y z
N MET A 1 9.86 -10.35 7.70
CA MET A 1 8.47 -9.96 7.36
C MET A 1 7.49 -10.14 8.51
N GLU A 2 7.46 -11.26 9.24
CA GLU A 2 6.49 -11.47 10.33
C GLU A 2 6.52 -10.37 11.43
N ARG A 3 7.71 -9.90 11.82
CA ARG A 3 7.86 -8.79 12.77
C ARG A 3 7.27 -7.47 12.26
N VAL A 4 7.58 -7.10 11.02
CA VAL A 4 7.06 -5.89 10.36
C VAL A 4 5.53 -5.96 10.26
N SER A 5 4.98 -7.13 9.94
CA SER A 5 3.52 -7.31 9.86
C SER A 5 2.84 -7.16 11.23
N LYS A 6 3.45 -7.63 12.32
CA LYS A 6 2.92 -7.43 13.68
C LYS A 6 2.98 -5.96 14.10
N GLU A 7 4.10 -5.29 13.86
CA GLU A 7 4.28 -3.86 14.16
C GLU A 7 3.31 -2.99 13.34
N GLU A 8 3.11 -3.30 12.06
CA GLU A 8 2.11 -2.64 11.21
C GLU A 8 0.69 -2.81 11.78
N ARG A 9 0.36 -4.02 12.25
CA ARG A 9 -0.95 -4.27 12.85
C ARG A 9 -1.15 -3.43 14.12
N GLN A 10 -0.13 -3.35 14.98
CA GLN A 10 -0.19 -2.52 16.19
C GLN A 10 -0.41 -1.04 15.86
N LEU A 11 0.32 -0.49 14.90
CA LEU A 11 0.13 0.89 14.45
C LEU A 11 -1.31 1.12 13.94
N LYS A 12 -1.87 0.18 13.17
CA LYS A 12 -3.27 0.26 12.74
C LYS A 12 -4.22 0.28 13.95
N GLU A 13 -4.03 -0.63 14.89
CA GLU A 13 -4.86 -0.73 16.09
C GLU A 13 -4.78 0.55 16.95
N GLU A 14 -3.60 1.14 17.14
CA GLU A 14 -3.38 2.36 17.94
C GLU A 14 -4.10 3.59 17.34
N HIS A 15 -4.02 3.73 16.02
CA HIS A 15 -4.63 4.84 15.28
C HIS A 15 -6.10 4.61 14.93
N SER A 16 -6.68 3.46 15.30
CA SER A 16 -8.10 3.18 15.09
C SER A 16 -8.99 3.84 16.14
N ASN A 17 -10.21 4.17 15.75
CA ASN A 17 -11.34 4.34 16.66
C ASN A 17 -11.57 3.04 17.42
N LYS A 18 -12.02 3.17 18.67
CA LYS A 18 -12.24 2.04 19.57
C LYS A 18 -13.72 1.89 19.88
N ASP A 19 -14.18 0.66 20.02
CA ASP A 19 -15.50 0.34 20.54
C ASP A 19 -15.56 0.54 22.07
N GLU A 20 -16.71 0.24 22.65
CA GLU A 20 -16.97 0.38 24.09
C GLU A 20 -16.10 -0.56 24.96
N GLU A 21 -15.58 -1.64 24.39
CA GLU A 21 -14.68 -2.58 25.06
C GLU A 21 -13.19 -2.19 24.90
N GLY A 22 -12.91 -1.15 24.13
CA GLY A 22 -11.55 -0.67 23.83
C GLY A 22 -10.88 -1.36 22.63
N ASN A 23 -11.61 -2.20 21.89
CA ASN A 23 -11.11 -2.88 20.71
C ASN A 23 -11.21 -1.99 19.47
N PRO A 24 -10.29 -2.11 18.50
CA PRO A 24 -10.35 -1.32 17.26
C PRO A 24 -11.59 -1.66 16.43
N ILE A 25 -12.28 -0.64 15.93
CA ILE A 25 -13.42 -0.81 15.02
C ILE A 25 -12.89 -1.20 13.63
N ILE A 26 -13.51 -2.19 13.00
CA ILE A 26 -13.17 -2.68 11.65
C ILE A 26 -14.42 -2.62 10.77
N ASN A 27 -14.35 -1.84 9.69
CA ASN A 27 -15.39 -1.67 8.68
C ASN A 27 -14.92 -2.28 7.36
N ASP A 28 -15.67 -3.22 6.78
CA ASP A 28 -15.35 -3.84 5.48
C ASP A 28 -13.89 -4.32 5.37
N ALA A 29 -13.43 -5.03 6.40
CA ALA A 29 -12.06 -5.55 6.54
C ALA A 29 -10.95 -4.47 6.65
N SER A 30 -11.31 -3.20 6.85
CA SER A 30 -10.39 -2.08 7.08
C SER A 30 -10.58 -1.49 8.46
N TYR A 31 -9.48 -1.04 9.09
CA TYR A 31 -9.54 -0.35 10.36
C TYR A 31 -10.22 1.02 10.19
N ASP A 32 -11.12 1.36 11.11
CA ASP A 32 -11.72 2.69 11.18
C ASP A 32 -10.73 3.67 11.82
N ILE A 33 -10.03 4.45 11.01
CA ILE A 33 -8.91 5.30 11.44
C ILE A 33 -9.41 6.66 11.93
N LYS A 34 -8.89 7.10 13.09
CA LYS A 34 -9.21 8.39 13.74
C LYS A 34 -8.86 9.60 12.85
N ASP A 35 -7.61 9.64 12.39
CA ASP A 35 -7.06 10.67 11.52
C ASP A 35 -6.28 9.99 10.39
N ILE A 36 -6.89 10.00 9.20
CA ILE A 36 -6.33 9.33 8.02
C ILE A 36 -5.03 10.01 7.57
N GLU A 37 -4.93 11.33 7.66
CA GLU A 37 -3.75 12.06 7.18
C GLU A 37 -2.54 11.82 8.08
N GLU A 38 -2.73 11.92 9.41
CA GLU A 38 -1.69 11.59 10.38
C GLU A 38 -1.23 10.14 10.22
N PHE A 39 -2.18 9.21 10.15
CA PHE A 39 -1.89 7.78 10.01
C PHE A 39 -1.11 7.48 8.73
N GLN A 40 -1.43 8.15 7.61
CA GLN A 40 -0.66 8.02 6.38
C GLN A 40 0.80 8.45 6.54
N GLN A 41 1.08 9.53 7.29
CA GLN A 41 2.46 9.95 7.57
C GLN A 41 3.20 8.97 8.47
N VAL A 42 2.54 8.46 9.51
CA VAL A 42 3.10 7.42 10.39
C VAL A 42 3.47 6.17 9.60
N MET A 43 2.54 5.66 8.78
CA MET A 43 2.79 4.48 7.95
C MET A 43 3.89 4.72 6.89
N LYS A 44 3.94 5.90 6.29
CA LYS A 44 5.01 6.29 5.36
C LYS A 44 6.38 6.26 6.06
N GLY A 45 6.48 6.81 7.26
CA GLY A 45 7.70 6.76 8.08
C GLY A 45 8.08 5.34 8.46
N PHE A 46 7.11 4.55 8.97
CA PHE A 46 7.29 3.16 9.34
C PHE A 46 7.84 2.32 8.19
N TYR A 47 7.23 2.38 7.00
CA TYR A 47 7.73 1.63 5.85
C TYR A 47 9.10 2.10 5.38
N LYS A 48 9.38 3.41 5.41
CA LYS A 48 10.71 3.93 5.05
C LYS A 48 11.80 3.40 5.99
N GLU A 49 11.51 3.25 7.27
CA GLU A 49 12.47 2.78 8.28
C GLU A 49 12.57 1.25 8.34
N LYS A 50 11.43 0.56 8.38
CA LYS A 50 11.35 -0.89 8.66
C LYS A 50 11.35 -1.75 7.40
N VAL A 51 10.90 -1.20 6.27
CA VAL A 51 10.86 -1.89 4.98
C VAL A 51 11.93 -1.31 4.09
N ILE A 52 13.17 -1.73 4.34
CA ILE A 52 14.25 -1.61 3.36
C ILE A 52 14.07 -2.78 2.40
N ILE A 53 13.80 -2.49 1.11
CA ILE A 53 13.87 -3.50 0.06
C ILE A 53 15.36 -3.76 -0.21
N ASP A 54 16.00 -4.50 0.69
CA ASP A 54 17.45 -4.77 0.66
C ASP A 54 17.78 -6.08 -0.09
N GLY A 55 16.76 -6.80 -0.54
CA GLY A 55 16.90 -7.95 -1.43
C GLY A 55 16.93 -7.49 -2.88
N GLY A 56 18.07 -7.64 -3.55
CA GLY A 56 18.23 -7.36 -5.00
C GLY A 56 17.12 -8.00 -5.83
N ASP A 57 16.72 -9.23 -5.49
CA ASP A 57 15.63 -9.96 -6.17
C ASP A 57 14.29 -9.22 -6.08
N SER A 58 13.91 -8.69 -4.92
CA SER A 58 12.66 -7.95 -4.73
C SER A 58 12.64 -6.65 -5.54
N GLN A 59 13.79 -5.98 -5.69
CA GLN A 59 13.91 -4.81 -6.56
C GLN A 59 13.81 -5.19 -8.04
N VAL A 60 14.41 -6.32 -8.43
CA VAL A 60 14.31 -6.85 -9.80
C VAL A 60 12.86 -7.20 -10.13
N TYR A 61 12.14 -7.89 -9.25
CA TYR A 61 10.72 -8.23 -9.47
C TYR A 61 9.85 -6.98 -9.66
N LEU A 62 9.98 -5.98 -8.78
CA LEU A 62 9.19 -4.75 -8.89
C LEU A 62 9.52 -3.96 -10.17
N LYS A 63 10.79 -3.93 -10.58
CA LYS A 63 11.20 -3.34 -11.86
C LYS A 63 10.60 -4.09 -13.05
N SER A 64 10.62 -5.42 -13.02
CA SER A 64 10.05 -6.25 -14.09
C SER A 64 8.53 -6.07 -14.22
N VAL A 65 7.80 -5.95 -13.11
CA VAL A 65 6.35 -5.67 -13.14
C VAL A 65 6.07 -4.29 -13.73
N LYS A 66 6.81 -3.25 -13.29
CA LYS A 66 6.70 -1.91 -13.88
C LYS A 66 6.94 -1.93 -15.38
N GLN A 67 8.02 -2.59 -15.82
CA GLN A 67 8.35 -2.70 -17.22
C GLN A 67 7.27 -3.45 -18.00
N SER A 68 6.73 -4.54 -17.47
CA SER A 68 5.66 -5.30 -18.13
C SER A 68 4.36 -4.50 -18.27
N LEU A 69 4.09 -3.58 -17.34
CA LEU A 69 2.94 -2.66 -17.44
C LEU A 69 3.17 -1.55 -18.49
N GLU A 70 4.41 -1.14 -18.73
CA GLU A 70 4.78 -0.11 -19.72
C GLU A 70 4.95 -0.68 -21.15
N ASP A 71 5.44 -1.92 -21.27
CA ASP A 71 5.76 -2.57 -22.54
C ASP A 71 4.59 -3.40 -23.12
N VAL A 72 3.38 -3.25 -22.58
CA VAL A 72 2.23 -4.04 -23.02
C VAL A 72 1.63 -3.50 -24.33
N GLU A 73 1.59 -4.35 -25.34
CA GLU A 73 1.01 -4.03 -26.67
C GLU A 73 -0.43 -4.54 -26.84
N VAL A 74 -1.05 -5.00 -25.76
CA VAL A 74 -2.41 -5.55 -25.78
C VAL A 74 -3.43 -4.43 -25.68
N GLU A 75 -4.37 -4.38 -26.62
CA GLU A 75 -5.56 -3.54 -26.49
C GLU A 75 -6.57 -4.20 -25.56
N TRP A 76 -6.68 -3.71 -24.34
CA TRP A 76 -7.69 -4.16 -23.39
C TRP A 76 -8.99 -3.38 -23.53
N SER A 77 -10.11 -4.04 -23.19
CA SER A 77 -11.43 -3.41 -23.15
C SER A 77 -12.24 -3.89 -21.95
N GLY A 78 -13.27 -3.13 -21.58
CA GLY A 78 -14.18 -3.49 -20.50
C GLY A 78 -13.46 -3.63 -19.14
N LYS A 79 -13.67 -4.76 -18.46
CA LYS A 79 -13.14 -5.01 -17.12
C LYS A 79 -11.61 -5.03 -17.11
N GLU A 80 -10.99 -5.64 -18.11
CA GLU A 80 -9.54 -5.81 -18.18
C GLU A 80 -8.82 -4.47 -18.33
N ALA A 81 -9.40 -3.55 -19.09
CA ALA A 81 -8.89 -2.18 -19.20
C ALA A 81 -8.96 -1.42 -17.87
N ASN A 82 -10.02 -1.64 -17.09
CA ASN A 82 -10.18 -1.03 -15.77
C ASN A 82 -9.15 -1.59 -14.77
N ASP A 83 -9.01 -2.92 -14.73
CA ASP A 83 -8.02 -3.59 -13.87
C ASP A 83 -6.58 -3.14 -14.22
N TYR A 84 -6.26 -3.03 -15.51
CA TYR A 84 -4.96 -2.50 -15.93
C TYR A 84 -4.76 -1.05 -15.51
N ALA A 85 -5.73 -0.16 -15.78
CA ALA A 85 -5.62 1.25 -15.41
C ALA A 85 -5.41 1.41 -13.90
N TYR A 86 -6.10 0.61 -13.08
CA TYR A 86 -5.91 0.57 -11.63
C TYR A 86 -4.48 0.14 -11.24
N LEU A 87 -3.97 -0.94 -11.82
CA LEU A 87 -2.62 -1.42 -11.53
C LEU A 87 -1.53 -0.45 -12.00
N TYR A 88 -1.69 0.13 -13.20
CA TYR A 88 -0.78 1.12 -13.75
C TYR A 88 -0.73 2.37 -12.86
N ASP A 89 -1.90 2.88 -12.45
CA ASP A 89 -1.99 4.02 -11.54
C ASP A 89 -1.34 3.72 -10.17
N ALA A 90 -1.60 2.53 -9.61
CA ALA A 90 -0.99 2.12 -8.34
C ALA A 90 0.55 2.06 -8.40
N PHE A 91 1.13 1.66 -9.54
CA PHE A 91 2.58 1.62 -9.74
C PHE A 91 3.20 2.99 -10.09
N ILE A 92 2.51 3.84 -10.84
CA ILE A 92 3.07 5.08 -11.43
C ILE A 92 2.74 6.34 -10.60
N ARG A 93 1.56 6.41 -9.95
CA ARG A 93 1.06 7.63 -9.29
C ARG A 93 1.91 8.12 -8.11
N ARG A 94 2.87 7.32 -7.61
CA ARG A 94 3.81 7.76 -6.57
C ARG A 94 4.91 8.71 -7.08
N ARG A 95 5.07 8.89 -8.40
CA ARG A 95 6.08 9.77 -9.00
C ARG A 95 5.57 11.17 -9.38
N ILE A 96 4.27 11.34 -9.65
CA ILE A 96 3.72 12.63 -10.17
C ILE A 96 3.34 13.62 -9.06
N LEU A 97 3.14 13.17 -7.82
CA LEU A 97 2.75 14.04 -6.69
C LEU A 97 3.93 14.55 -5.84
N ASN A 98 5.18 14.29 -6.25
CA ASN A 98 6.38 14.75 -5.54
C ASN A 98 7.35 15.55 -6.45
N ASP A 99 6.92 15.92 -7.66
CA ASP A 99 7.63 16.86 -8.56
C ASP A 99 6.87 18.20 -8.62
#